data_AF-A0A256ZIS2-F1
#
_entry.id   AF-A0A256ZIS2-F1
#
_cell.length_a   1.000
_cell.length_b   1.000
_cell.length_c   1.000
_cell.angle_alpha   90.00
_cell.angle_beta   90.00
_cell.angle_gamma   90.00
#
_symmetry.space_group_name_H-M   'P 1'
#
loop_
_entity.id
_entity.type
_entity.pdbx_description
1 polymer ?
#
loop_
_entity_poly.entity_id
_entity_poly.type
_entity_poly.pdbx_seq_one_letter_code
_entity_poly.pdbx_strand_id
1 'polypeptide(L)'
;NVIPLTTVEGELLANMYVGPDYVRIVPAEDKKFHASSRPFRFFIRQLKGMQDRDASLVAAGKLSPDEVVSFNVVKEDDVVKEVVIKNVRPEEVRKLRSIARWTFRTMWEQMTGSA
;
A
#
# COMPACT_ATOMS: atom_id res chain seq x y z
N ASN A 1 -2.58 -15.14 2.63
CA ASN A 1 -2.43 -14.74 4.05
C ASN A 1 -3.11 -13.37 4.26
N VAL A 2 -3.82 -13.14 5.36
CA VAL A 2 -4.48 -11.84 5.64
C VAL A 2 -3.84 -11.20 6.87
N ILE A 3 -3.48 -9.93 6.76
CA ILE A 3 -2.80 -9.16 7.80
C ILE A 3 -3.62 -7.90 8.10
N PRO A 4 -4.22 -7.78 9.29
CA PRO A 4 -4.92 -6.57 9.66
C PRO A 4 -3.94 -5.41 9.93
N LEU A 5 -4.31 -4.23 9.46
CA LEU A 5 -3.65 -2.96 9.73
C LEU A 5 -4.53 -2.19 10.71
N THR A 6 -4.11 -2.18 11.98
CA THR A 6 -4.87 -1.59 13.08
C THR A 6 -4.15 -0.40 13.70
N THR A 7 -4.87 0.38 14.51
CA THR A 7 -4.26 1.30 15.49
C THR A 7 -3.62 0.54 16.64
N VAL A 8 -3.04 1.27 17.61
CA VAL A 8 -2.48 0.69 18.84
C VAL A 8 -3.59 0.12 19.72
N GLU A 9 -4.76 0.74 19.70
CA GLU A 9 -5.97 0.37 20.44
C GLU A 9 -6.72 -0.80 19.80
N GLY A 10 -6.27 -1.27 18.63
CA GLY A 10 -6.87 -2.40 17.92
C GLY A 10 -7.94 -2.03 16.89
N GLU A 11 -8.20 -0.73 16.66
CA GLU A 11 -9.15 -0.27 15.66
C GLU A 11 -8.72 -0.70 14.26
N LEU A 12 -9.61 -1.37 13.51
CA LEU A 12 -9.31 -1.86 12.17
C LEU A 12 -9.37 -0.72 11.15
N LEU A 13 -8.25 -0.51 10.44
CA LEU A 13 -8.15 0.51 9.40
C LEU A 13 -8.19 -0.09 8.00
N ALA A 14 -7.50 -1.20 7.79
CA ALA A 14 -7.46 -1.89 6.51
C ALA A 14 -7.03 -3.36 6.68
N ASN A 15 -7.36 -4.20 5.71
CA ASN A 15 -6.84 -5.55 5.58
C ASN A 15 -5.85 -5.65 4.43
N MET A 16 -4.67 -6.23 4.69
CA MET A 16 -3.67 -6.53 3.69
C MET A 16 -3.64 -8.02 3.38
N TYR A 17 -4.08 -8.38 2.18
CA TYR A 17 -4.06 -9.72 1.62
C TYR A 17 -2.74 -9.94 0.89
N VAL A 18 -1.99 -10.96 1.29
CA VAL A 18 -0.72 -11.34 0.68
C VAL A 18 -0.91 -12.66 -0.03
N GLY A 19 -0.73 -12.63 -1.35
CA GLY A 19 -0.66 -13.80 -2.23
C GLY A 19 0.80 -14.16 -2.57
N PRO A 20 1.00 -15.11 -3.50
CA PRO A 20 2.33 -15.53 -3.93
C PRO A 20 3.17 -14.41 -4.56
N ASP A 21 2.52 -13.57 -5.36
CA ASP A 21 3.15 -12.52 -6.20
C ASP A 21 2.45 -11.17 -6.06
N TYR A 22 1.46 -11.05 -5.18
CA TYR A 22 0.69 -9.81 -5.03
C TYR A 22 0.41 -9.45 -3.57
N VAL A 23 0.19 -8.16 -3.36
CA VAL A 23 -0.38 -7.59 -2.16
C VAL A 23 -1.62 -6.79 -2.54
N ARG A 24 -2.74 -7.06 -1.88
CA ARG A 24 -3.98 -6.30 -2.00
C ARG A 24 -4.29 -5.67 -0.65
N ILE A 25 -4.55 -4.36 -0.62
CA ILE A 25 -4.93 -3.65 0.61
C ILE A 25 -6.33 -3.08 0.43
N VAL A 26 -7.22 -3.39 1.36
CA VAL A 26 -8.62 -2.96 1.36
C VAL A 26 -8.90 -2.24 2.67
N PRO A 27 -9.20 -0.92 2.65
CA PRO A 27 -9.70 -0.21 3.82
C PRO A 27 -10.92 -0.87 4.45
N ALA A 28 -11.09 -0.72 5.76
CA ALA A 28 -12.33 -1.11 6.42
C ALA A 28 -13.51 -0.29 5.85
N GLU A 29 -14.68 -0.91 5.73
CA GLU A 29 -15.83 -0.33 5.01
C GLU A 29 -16.33 0.99 5.61
N ASP A 30 -16.14 1.17 6.92
CA ASP A 30 -16.54 2.36 7.66
C ASP A 30 -15.47 3.48 7.62
N LYS A 31 -14.33 3.28 6.94
CA LYS A 31 -13.23 4.24 6.84
C LYS A 31 -13.19 4.91 5.48
N LYS A 32 -13.34 6.24 5.45
CA LYS A 32 -13.29 7.06 4.23
C LYS A 32 -11.91 7.68 4.02
N PHE A 33 -10.97 6.86 3.55
CA PHE A 33 -9.59 7.30 3.31
C PHE A 33 -9.43 7.99 1.95
N HIS A 34 -9.05 9.26 1.98
CA HIS A 34 -8.89 10.07 0.77
C HIS A 34 -7.53 9.84 0.09
N ALA A 35 -7.54 9.53 -1.22
CA ALA A 35 -6.35 9.34 -2.03
C ALA A 35 -5.53 10.64 -2.17
N SER A 36 -6.20 11.79 -2.08
CA SER A 36 -5.56 13.11 -2.00
C SER A 36 -4.91 13.43 -0.65
N SER A 37 -4.96 12.54 0.35
CA SER A 37 -4.29 12.79 1.63
C SER A 37 -2.76 12.80 1.47
N ARG A 38 -2.06 13.56 2.32
CA ARG A 38 -0.59 13.60 2.33
C ARG A 38 0.03 12.22 2.61
N PRO A 39 -0.46 11.43 3.59
CA PRO A 39 0.09 10.10 3.85
C PRO A 39 -0.14 9.13 2.69
N PHE A 40 -1.32 9.15 2.06
CA PHE A 40 -1.57 8.27 0.92
C PHE A 40 -0.67 8.62 -0.28
N ARG A 41 -0.50 9.91 -0.60
CA ARG A 41 0.47 10.33 -1.62
C ARG A 41 1.89 9.90 -1.30
N PHE A 42 2.28 9.88 -0.02
CA PHE A 42 3.58 9.34 0.39
C PHE A 42 3.68 7.84 0.07
N PHE A 43 2.66 7.05 0.40
CA PHE A 43 2.61 5.63 0.06
C PHE A 43 2.76 5.38 -1.44
N ILE A 44 2.03 6.12 -2.27
CA ILE A 44 2.16 6.03 -3.74
C ILE A 44 3.58 6.34 -4.22
N ARG A 45 4.27 7.33 -3.62
CA ARG A 45 5.67 7.59 -3.95
C ARG A 45 6.59 6.43 -3.57
N GLN A 46 6.34 5.73 -2.47
CA GLN A 46 7.11 4.55 -2.09
C GLN A 46 6.93 3.42 -3.10
N LEU A 47 5.69 3.20 -3.58
CA LEU A 47 5.42 2.21 -4.62
C LEU A 47 6.12 2.57 -5.94
N LYS A 48 6.04 3.83 -6.37
CA LYS A 48 6.78 4.30 -7.57
C LYS A 48 8.28 4.08 -7.45
N GLY A 49 8.87 4.37 -6.29
CA GLY A 49 10.29 4.10 -6.05
C GLY A 49 10.67 2.61 -6.15
N MET A 50 9.73 1.69 -5.85
CA MET A 50 9.95 0.27 -6.12
C MET A 50 9.95 -0.03 -7.62
N GLN A 51 9.02 0.57 -8.38
CA GLN A 51 8.98 0.43 -9.84
C GLN A 51 10.25 0.99 -10.50
N ASP A 52 10.71 2.16 -10.07
CA ASP A 52 11.91 2.82 -10.63
C ASP A 52 13.18 1.99 -10.36
N ARG A 53 13.26 1.37 -9.18
CA ARG A 53 14.34 0.44 -8.83
C ARG A 53 14.31 -0.80 -9.72
N ASP A 54 13.14 -1.39 -9.91
CA ASP A 54 12.97 -2.56 -10.76
C ASP A 54 13.29 -2.24 -12.23
N ALA A 55 12.84 -1.09 -12.74
CA ALA A 55 13.16 -0.61 -14.09
C ALA A 55 14.68 -0.44 -14.30
N SER A 56 15.39 0.02 -13.26
CA SER A 56 16.86 0.13 -13.31
C SER A 56 17.54 -1.25 -13.36
N LEU A 57 16.97 -2.26 -12.69
CA LEU A 57 17.45 -3.64 -12.76
C LEU A 57 17.18 -4.28 -14.13
N VAL A 58 16.03 -4.00 -14.73
CA VAL A 58 15.69 -4.41 -16.11
C VAL A 58 16.69 -3.83 -17.09
N ALA A 59 16.98 -2.52 -17.00
CA ALA A 59 17.96 -1.86 -17.85
C ALA A 59 19.38 -2.46 -17.71
N ALA A 60 19.70 -2.98 -16.52
CA ALA A 60 20.95 -3.67 -16.25
C ALA A 60 20.94 -5.18 -16.62
N GLY A 61 19.83 -5.71 -17.15
CA GLY A 61 19.66 -7.12 -17.48
C GLY A 61 19.57 -8.05 -16.26
N LYS A 62 19.22 -7.52 -15.09
CA LYS A 62 19.19 -8.25 -13.80
C LYS A 62 17.77 -8.62 -13.33
N LEU A 63 16.75 -8.17 -14.05
CA LEU A 63 15.34 -8.43 -13.77
C LEU A 63 14.60 -8.52 -15.11
N SER A 64 13.63 -9.41 -15.22
CA SER A 64 12.78 -9.46 -16.40
C SER A 64 11.73 -8.34 -16.39
N PRO A 65 11.35 -7.74 -17.54
CA PRO A 65 10.33 -6.69 -17.58
C PRO A 65 8.98 -7.08 -16.97
N ASP A 66 8.60 -8.36 -17.05
CA ASP A 66 7.37 -8.91 -16.46
C ASP A 66 7.44 -9.08 -14.93
N GLU A 67 8.63 -8.99 -14.34
CA GLU A 67 8.85 -9.05 -12.89
C GLU A 67 8.87 -7.66 -12.23
N VAL A 68 8.71 -6.59 -13.01
CA VAL A 68 8.67 -5.21 -12.49
C VAL A 68 7.41 -5.02 -11.64
N VAL A 69 7.57 -4.46 -10.45
CA VAL A 69 6.43 -4.09 -9.60
C VAL A 69 5.45 -3.20 -10.37
N SER A 70 4.17 -3.56 -10.30
CA SER A 70 3.08 -2.72 -10.79
C SER A 70 2.04 -2.51 -9.71
N PHE A 71 1.34 -1.38 -9.73
CA PHE A 71 0.27 -1.14 -8.77
C PHE A 71 -0.91 -0.40 -9.40
N ASN A 72 -2.09 -0.63 -8.85
CA ASN A 72 -3.33 0.05 -9.20
C ASN A 72 -4.05 0.50 -7.92
N VAL A 73 -4.63 1.70 -7.96
CA VAL A 73 -5.46 2.23 -6.88
C VAL A 73 -6.89 2.34 -7.38
N VAL A 74 -7.77 1.51 -6.84
CA VAL A 74 -9.21 1.61 -7.07
C VAL A 74 -9.78 2.60 -6.07
N LYS A 75 -10.49 3.60 -6.59
CA LYS A 75 -11.14 4.63 -5.79
C LYS A 75 -12.48 4.99 -6.39
N GLU A 76 -13.38 5.44 -5.52
CA GLU A 76 -14.65 6.05 -5.87
C GLU A 76 -14.54 7.52 -5.48
N ASP A 77 -14.60 8.41 -6.47
CA ASP A 77 -14.17 9.80 -6.36
C ASP A 77 -12.73 9.92 -5.81
N ASP A 78 -12.60 10.34 -4.55
CA ASP A 78 -11.33 10.42 -3.83
C ASP A 78 -11.20 9.35 -2.73
N VAL A 79 -12.22 8.54 -2.48
CA VAL A 79 -12.20 7.51 -1.44
C VAL A 79 -11.54 6.24 -1.97
N VAL A 80 -10.44 5.84 -1.35
CA VAL A 80 -9.71 4.60 -1.68
C VAL A 80 -10.57 3.39 -1.31
N LYS A 81 -10.80 2.51 -2.29
CA LYS A 81 -11.49 1.23 -2.10
C LYS A 81 -10.51 0.07 -2.03
N GLU A 82 -9.44 0.14 -2.82
CA GLU A 82 -8.46 -0.92 -2.89
C GLU A 82 -7.13 -0.41 -3.45
N VAL A 83 -6.03 -0.98 -2.97
CA VAL A 83 -4.72 -0.89 -3.63
C VAL A 83 -4.24 -2.30 -3.97
N VAL A 84 -3.98 -2.56 -5.24
CA VAL A 84 -3.40 -3.82 -5.72
C VAL A 84 -1.96 -3.55 -6.13
N ILE A 85 -1.03 -4.37 -5.65
CA ILE A 85 0.40 -4.32 -5.98
C ILE A 85 0.78 -5.72 -6.46
N LYS A 86 1.29 -5.84 -7.67
CA LYS A 86 1.75 -7.10 -8.28
C LYS A 86 3.28 -7.16 -8.31
N ASN A 87 3.79 -8.37 -8.50
CA ASN A 87 5.21 -8.71 -8.49
C ASN A 87 5.90 -8.32 -7.18
N VAL A 88 5.19 -8.47 -6.06
CA VAL A 88 5.75 -8.20 -4.73
C VAL A 88 6.56 -9.40 -4.27
N ARG A 89 7.86 -9.21 -4.05
CA ARG A 89 8.73 -10.27 -3.55
C ARG A 89 8.54 -10.51 -2.05
N PRO A 90 8.70 -11.74 -1.54
CA PRO A 90 8.48 -12.07 -0.13
C PRO A 90 9.22 -11.16 0.87
N GLU A 91 10.46 -10.79 0.57
CA GLU A 91 11.28 -9.90 1.40
C GLU A 91 10.75 -8.46 1.50
N GLU A 92 9.95 -8.02 0.52
CA GLU A 92 9.37 -6.67 0.49
C GLU A 92 8.05 -6.57 1.25
N VAL A 93 7.36 -7.69 1.47
CA VAL A 93 6.06 -7.75 2.17
C VAL A 93 6.13 -7.10 3.54
N ARG A 94 7.19 -7.36 4.31
CA ARG A 94 7.36 -6.76 5.65
C ARG A 94 7.49 -5.24 5.59
N LYS A 95 8.23 -4.73 4.61
CA LYS A 95 8.41 -3.28 4.40
C LYS A 95 7.09 -2.64 3.95
N LEU A 96 6.41 -3.24 2.98
CA LEU A 96 5.10 -2.78 2.52
C LEU A 96 4.07 -2.74 3.63
N ARG A 97 4.02 -3.79 4.46
CA ARG A 97 3.16 -3.85 5.66
C ARG A 97 3.38 -2.65 6.57
N SER A 98 4.64 -2.34 6.88
CA SER A 98 5.00 -1.25 7.79
C SER A 98 4.60 0.12 7.23
N ILE A 99 4.89 0.37 5.94
CA ILE A 99 4.55 1.64 5.29
C ILE A 99 3.02 1.78 5.14
N ALA A 100 2.33 0.72 4.74
CA ALA A 100 0.87 0.72 4.64
C ALA A 100 0.23 0.98 6.01
N ARG A 101 0.65 0.27 7.07
CA ARG A 101 0.14 0.50 8.44
C ARG A 101 0.32 1.95 8.86
N TRP A 102 1.52 2.50 8.70
CA TRP A 102 1.78 3.89 9.04
C TRP A 102 0.88 4.83 8.24
N THR A 103 0.71 4.58 6.94
CA THR A 103 -0.13 5.41 6.06
C THR A 103 -1.57 5.46 6.54
N PHE A 104 -2.22 4.31 6.73
CA PHE A 104 -3.61 4.26 7.14
C PHE A 104 -3.80 4.80 8.55
N ARG A 105 -2.85 4.56 9.46
CA ARG A 105 -2.89 5.12 10.81
C ARG A 105 -2.80 6.64 10.82
N THR A 106 -1.88 7.22 10.07
CA THR A 106 -1.75 8.69 10.00
C THR A 106 -2.92 9.34 9.28
N MET A 107 -3.53 8.67 8.30
CA MET A 107 -4.79 9.15 7.72
C MET A 107 -5.91 9.15 8.75
N TRP A 108 -6.00 8.09 9.56
CA TRP A 108 -6.98 8.00 10.64
C TRP A 108 -6.81 9.10 11.69
N GLU A 109 -5.59 9.30 12.19
CA GLU A 109 -5.24 10.37 13.14
C GLU A 109 -5.64 11.75 12.61
N GLN A 110 -5.40 12.03 11.32
CA GLN A 110 -5.79 13.29 10.67
C GLN A 110 -7.31 13.47 10.55
N MET A 111 -8.06 12.38 10.40
CA MET A 111 -9.52 12.41 10.31
C MET A 111 -10.18 12.58 11.68
N THR A 112 -9.63 11.96 12.72
CA THR A 112 -10.19 11.99 14.08
C THR A 112 -9.74 13.20 14.90
N GLY A 113 -8.83 14.03 14.36
CA GLY A 113 -8.30 15.20 15.07
C GLY A 113 -7.46 14.85 16.29
N SER A 114 -6.97 13.61 16.36
CA SER A 114 -6.10 13.14 17.45
C SER A 114 -4.67 13.62 17.17
N ALA A 115 -4.37 14.84 17.60
CA ALA A 115 -3.03 15.42 17.65
C ALA A 115 -2.46 15.33 19.07
#